data_AF-I1C814-F1
#
_entry.id   AF-I1C814-F1
#
_cell.length_a   1.000
_cell.length_b   1.000
_cell.length_c   1.000
_cell.angle_alpha   90.00
_cell.angle_beta   90.00
_cell.angle_gamma   90.00
#
_symmetry.space_group_name_H-M   'P 1'
#
loop_
_entity.id
_entity.type
_entity.pdbx_description
1 polymer ?
#
loop_
_entity_poly.entity_id
_entity_poly.type
_entity_poly.pdbx_seq_one_letter_code
_entity_poly.pdbx_strand_id
1 'polypeptide(L)'
;MAAVQISKKRKVADGVFYAELNEFLTRELAEAGYAGVEVRVTPARTEIIIRATHTQNVLGEKGRRIRELTTLVQKRFKFPENAVELYAERVQNRGLCAIAQCESVKFKLLNGLACLLRCYPFRYGIWCQGL
;
A
#
# COMPACT_ATOMS: atom_id res chain seq x y z
N MET A 1 -29.67 3.37 21.79
CA MET A 1 -28.78 3.17 20.64
C MET A 1 -29.24 1.93 19.90
N ALA A 2 -29.88 2.09 18.73
CA ALA A 2 -30.34 0.96 17.94
C ALA A 2 -29.13 0.14 17.46
N ALA A 3 -29.12 -1.16 17.76
CA ALA A 3 -28.10 -2.06 17.24
C ALA A 3 -28.21 -2.10 15.71
N VAL A 4 -27.20 -1.58 15.01
CA VAL A 4 -27.11 -1.68 13.56
C VAL A 4 -27.05 -3.17 13.22
N GLN A 5 -28.09 -3.71 12.59
CA GLN A 5 -28.12 -5.10 12.12
C GLN A 5 -26.95 -5.29 11.14
N ILE A 6 -25.90 -5.97 11.61
CA ILE A 6 -24.70 -6.21 10.82
C ILE A 6 -25.05 -7.25 9.76
N SER A 7 -25.24 -6.78 8.53
CA SER A 7 -25.28 -7.62 7.35
C SER A 7 -23.94 -8.36 7.19
N LYS A 8 -23.89 -9.62 7.64
CA LYS A 8 -22.69 -10.49 7.54
C LYS A 8 -22.18 -10.56 6.09
N LYS A 9 -23.10 -10.66 5.13
CA LYS A 9 -22.78 -10.73 3.69
C LYS A 9 -22.07 -9.46 3.20
N ARG A 10 -22.51 -8.28 3.64
CA ARG A 10 -21.88 -7.00 3.26
C ARG A 10 -20.46 -6.89 3.83
N LYS A 11 -20.27 -7.26 5.10
CA LYS A 11 -18.93 -7.24 5.73
C LYS A 11 -17.94 -8.20 5.07
N VAL A 12 -18.41 -9.37 4.63
CA VAL A 12 -17.58 -10.30 3.87
C VAL A 12 -17.21 -9.71 2.51
N ALA A 13 -18.16 -9.11 1.79
CA ALA A 13 -17.88 -8.45 0.50
C ALA A 13 -16.86 -7.29 0.65
N ASP A 14 -17.02 -6.45 1.68
CA ASP A 14 -16.08 -5.36 1.98
C ASP A 14 -14.67 -5.89 2.31
N GLY A 15 -14.59 -7.01 3.04
CA GLY A 15 -13.33 -7.67 3.37
C GLY A 15 -12.63 -8.29 2.16
N VAL A 16 -13.39 -8.91 1.25
CA VAL A 16 -12.85 -9.44 -0.01
C VAL A 16 -12.32 -8.30 -0.88
N PHE A 17 -13.05 -7.19 -0.97
CA PHE A 17 -12.60 -5.99 -1.68
C PHE A 17 -11.27 -5.44 -1.11
N TYR A 18 -11.17 -5.32 0.22
CA TYR A 18 -9.94 -4.87 0.87
C TYR A 18 -8.76 -5.81 0.59
N ALA A 19 -8.99 -7.13 0.68
CA ALA A 19 -7.96 -8.12 0.43
C ALA A 19 -7.44 -8.09 -1.02
N GLU A 20 -8.35 -8.01 -1.99
CA GLU A 20 -8.00 -7.93 -3.41
C GLU A 20 -7.21 -6.65 -3.74
N LEU A 21 -7.64 -5.52 -3.17
CA LEU A 21 -6.98 -4.24 -3.38
C LEU A 21 -5.58 -4.20 -2.72
N ASN A 22 -5.46 -4.74 -1.50
CA ASN A 22 -4.18 -4.83 -0.80
C ASN A 22 -3.19 -5.72 -1.56
N GLU A 23 -3.67 -6.84 -2.12
CA GLU A 23 -2.84 -7.76 -2.88
C GLU A 23 -2.36 -7.15 -4.21
N PHE A 24 -3.25 -6.46 -4.90
CA PHE A 24 -2.95 -5.71 -6.12
C PHE A 24 -1.87 -4.64 -5.88
N LEU A 25 -2.04 -3.79 -4.87
CA LEU A 25 -1.10 -2.71 -4.57
C LEU A 25 0.24 -3.22 -4.01
N THR A 26 0.23 -4.32 -3.27
CA THR A 26 1.48 -4.94 -2.80
C THR A 26 2.35 -5.39 -3.98
N ARG A 27 1.74 -5.92 -5.05
CA ARG A 27 2.48 -6.35 -6.24
C ARG A 27 2.99 -5.18 -7.08
N GLU A 28 2.15 -4.17 -7.32
CA GLU A 28 2.52 -3.04 -8.17
C GLU A 28 3.46 -2.03 -7.50
N LEU A 29 3.36 -1.86 -6.18
CA LEU A 29 4.12 -0.85 -5.43
C LEU A 29 5.25 -1.44 -4.56
N ALA A 30 5.61 -2.70 -4.75
CA ALA A 30 6.70 -3.35 -4.01
C ALA A 30 8.02 -2.56 -4.08
N GLU A 31 8.31 -1.93 -5.23
CA GLU A 31 9.52 -1.11 -5.41
C GLU A 31 9.46 0.23 -4.67
N ALA A 32 8.25 0.77 -4.46
CA ALA A 32 8.06 2.03 -3.75
C ALA A 32 8.08 1.86 -2.22
N GLY A 33 8.19 0.61 -1.73
CA GLY A 33 8.18 0.24 -0.32
C GLY A 33 6.80 0.44 0.28
N TYR A 34 5.87 -0.41 -0.14
CA TYR A 34 4.48 -0.40 0.29
C TYR A 34 4.36 -0.88 1.75
N ALA A 35 3.57 -0.16 2.55
CA ALA A 35 3.40 -0.46 3.97
C ALA A 35 1.98 -0.91 4.33
N GLY A 36 0.99 -0.51 3.53
CA GLY A 36 -0.40 -0.86 3.73
C GLY A 36 -1.35 0.13 3.07
N VAL A 37 -2.64 -0.17 3.16
CA VAL A 37 -3.73 0.65 2.64
C VAL A 37 -4.79 0.83 3.71
N GLU A 38 -5.36 2.03 3.74
CA GLU A 38 -6.59 2.32 4.48
C GLU A 38 -7.67 2.74 3.49
N VAL A 39 -8.80 2.04 3.52
CA VAL A 39 -9.97 2.37 2.71
C VAL A 39 -10.98 3.09 3.60
N ARG A 40 -11.31 4.33 3.26
CA ARG A 40 -12.39 5.10 3.90
C ARG A 40 -13.56 5.18 2.95
N VAL A 41 -14.66 4.56 3.33
CA VAL A 41 -15.88 4.52 2.52
C VAL A 41 -16.84 5.60 3.02
N THR A 42 -17.00 6.66 2.25
CA THR A 42 -18.04 7.68 2.45
C THR A 42 -19.15 7.42 1.42
N PRO A 43 -20.44 7.68 1.72
CA PRO A 43 -21.53 7.45 0.76
C PRO A 43 -21.36 8.19 -0.57
N ALA A 44 -20.65 9.32 -0.56
CA ALA A 44 -20.39 10.14 -1.74
C ALA A 44 -19.11 9.73 -2.49
N ARG A 45 -18.05 9.29 -1.80
CA ARG A 45 -16.74 8.97 -2.37
C ARG A 45 -16.02 7.91 -1.55
N THR A 46 -15.26 7.05 -2.23
CA THR A 46 -14.34 6.11 -1.59
C THR A 46 -12.93 6.65 -1.68
N GLU A 47 -12.32 6.91 -0.53
CA GLU A 47 -10.95 7.39 -0.42
C GLU A 47 -10.04 6.20 -0.09
N ILE A 48 -9.01 6.00 -0.91
CA ILE A 48 -8.00 4.96 -0.70
C ILE A 48 -6.69 5.64 -0.35
N ILE A 49 -6.25 5.48 0.89
CA ILE A 49 -5.00 6.04 1.40
C ILE A 49 -3.93 4.95 1.33
N ILE A 50 -2.97 5.14 0.44
CA ILE A 50 -1.81 4.26 0.28
C ILE A 50 -0.71 4.76 1.21
N ARG A 51 -0.25 3.90 2.12
CA ARG A 51 0.91 4.17 2.95
C ARG A 51 2.14 3.59 2.29
N ALA A 52 3.08 4.46 1.95
CA ALA A 52 4.34 4.08 1.34
C ALA A 52 5.52 4.82 1.97
N THR A 53 6.70 4.22 1.86
CA THR A 53 7.96 4.85 2.29
C THR A 53 8.40 5.93 1.31
N HIS A 54 8.27 5.67 0.00
CA HIS A 54 8.67 6.58 -1.07
C HIS A 54 7.44 7.06 -1.85
N THR A 55 6.78 8.11 -1.34
CA THR A 55 5.55 8.64 -1.96
C THR A 55 5.78 9.17 -3.38
N GLN A 56 6.95 9.73 -3.68
CA GLN A 56 7.27 10.24 -5.02
C GLN A 56 7.15 9.15 -6.12
N ASN A 57 7.61 7.93 -5.83
CA ASN A 57 7.53 6.81 -6.78
C ASN A 57 6.10 6.29 -6.99
N VAL A 58 5.23 6.49 -5.99
CA VAL A 58 3.80 6.16 -6.07
C VAL A 58 3.07 7.20 -6.93
N LEU A 59 3.40 8.48 -6.80
CA LEU A 59 2.84 9.54 -7.66
C LEU A 59 3.32 9.38 -9.12
N GLY A 60 4.60 9.08 -9.31
CA GLY A 60 5.25 9.02 -10.62
C GLY A 60 5.42 10.40 -11.26
N GLU A 61 5.92 10.43 -12.50
CA GLU A 61 6.14 11.68 -13.23
C GLU A 61 4.84 12.47 -13.41
N LYS A 62 4.79 13.70 -12.89
CA LYS A 62 3.61 14.58 -12.95
C LYS A 62 2.29 13.92 -12.48
N GLY A 63 2.36 12.92 -11.60
CA GLY A 63 1.17 12.19 -11.13
C GLY A 63 0.59 11.21 -12.15
N ARG A 64 1.36 10.80 -13.17
CA ARG A 64 0.88 9.86 -14.20
C ARG A 64 0.49 8.51 -13.60
N ARG A 65 1.35 7.95 -12.73
CA ARG A 65 1.15 6.62 -12.14
C ARG A 65 -0.12 6.58 -11.28
N ILE A 66 -0.37 7.60 -10.45
CA ILE A 66 -1.58 7.63 -9.63
C ILE A 66 -2.87 7.73 -10.46
N ARG A 67 -2.84 8.43 -11.60
CA ARG A 67 -4.00 8.48 -12.52
C ARG A 67 -4.27 7.14 -13.20
N GLU A 68 -3.20 6.43 -13.59
CA GLU A 68 -3.30 5.08 -14.14
C GLU A 68 -3.89 4.12 -13.11
N LEU A 69 -3.40 4.14 -11.86
CA LEU A 69 -3.94 3.36 -10.74
C LEU A 69 -5.42 3.66 -10.50
N THR A 70 -5.83 4.93 -10.46
CA THR A 70 -7.24 5.31 -10.32
C THR A 70 -8.09 4.72 -11.44
N THR A 71 -7.62 4.78 -12.68
CA THR A 71 -8.34 4.24 -13.84
C THR A 71 -8.46 2.72 -13.79
N LEU A 72 -7.42 2.02 -13.33
CA LEU A 72 -7.43 0.56 -13.16
C LEU A 72 -8.44 0.13 -12.08
N VAL A 73 -8.44 0.80 -10.93
CA VAL A 73 -9.37 0.53 -9.82
C VAL A 73 -10.81 0.81 -10.26
N GLN A 74 -11.06 1.92 -10.94
CA GLN A 74 -12.39 2.25 -11.46
C GLN A 74 -12.92 1.17 -12.41
N LYS A 75 -12.09 0.72 -13.38
CA LYS A 75 -12.49 -0.30 -14.36
C LYS A 75 -12.70 -1.68 -13.74
N ARG A 76 -11.82 -2.09 -12.82
CA ARG A 76 -11.87 -3.43 -12.19
C ARG A 76 -13.10 -3.59 -11.30
N PHE A 77 -13.41 -2.58 -10.50
CA PHE A 77 -14.51 -2.63 -9.54
C PHE A 77 -15.81 -1.99 -10.05
N LYS A 78 -15.82 -1.49 -11.30
CA LYS A 78 -16.97 -0.88 -11.97
C LYS A 78 -17.58 0.28 -11.16
N PHE A 79 -16.73 1.10 -10.55
CA PHE A 79 -17.18 2.32 -9.87
C PHE A 79 -17.65 3.36 -10.88
N PRO A 80 -18.64 4.20 -10.53
CA PRO A 80 -18.99 5.35 -11.35
C PRO A 80 -17.83 6.34 -11.42
N GLU A 81 -17.77 7.12 -12.50
CA GLU A 81 -16.71 8.10 -12.72
C GLU A 81 -16.64 9.08 -11.52
N ASN A 82 -15.42 9.40 -11.08
CA ASN A 82 -15.12 10.27 -9.92
C ASN A 82 -15.56 9.76 -8.54
N ALA A 83 -15.98 8.50 -8.40
CA ALA A 83 -16.33 7.94 -7.09
C ALA A 83 -15.12 7.49 -6.25
N VAL A 84 -13.94 7.37 -6.87
CA VAL A 84 -12.73 6.85 -6.23
C VAL A 84 -11.61 7.89 -6.30
N GLU A 85 -11.04 8.20 -5.14
CA GLU A 85 -9.88 9.07 -4.99
C GLU A 85 -8.76 8.32 -4.27
N LEU A 86 -7.53 8.42 -4.80
CA LEU A 86 -6.34 7.78 -4.26
C LEU A 86 -5.41 8.85 -3.68
N TYR A 87 -4.99 8.63 -2.43
CA TYR A 87 -4.04 9.48 -1.72
C TYR A 87 -2.80 8.68 -1.35
N ALA A 88 -1.64 9.34 -1.34
CA ALA A 88 -0.39 8.75 -0.87
C ALA A 88 0.03 9.42 0.43
N GLU A 89 0.12 8.64 1.49
CA GLU A 89 0.61 9.06 2.80
C GLU A 89 2.02 8.48 3.04
N ARG A 90 2.93 9.31 3.54
CA ARG A 90 4.28 8.88 3.88
C ARG A 90 4.30 8.23 5.26
N VAL A 91 4.87 7.03 5.35
CA VAL A 91 5.15 6.38 6.63
C VAL A 91 6.28 7.12 7.35
N GLN A 92 6.02 7.60 8.57
CA GLN A 92 7.00 8.36 9.37
C GLN A 92 8.21 7.49 9.76
N ASN A 93 7.96 6.31 10.34
CA ASN A 93 9.02 5.41 10.82
C ASN A 93 9.08 4.12 10.00
N ARG A 94 9.97 4.08 9.00
CA ARG A 94 10.16 2.90 8.15
C ARG A 94 10.57 1.64 8.92
N GLY A 95 11.28 1.80 10.04
CA GLY A 95 11.78 0.69 10.86
C GLY A 95 10.69 -0.08 11.60
N LEU A 96 9.50 0.50 11.76
CA LEU A 96 8.37 -0.12 12.45
C LEU A 96 7.44 -0.91 11.52
N CYS A 97 7.59 -0.76 10.20
CA CYS A 97 6.76 -1.47 9.24
C CYS A 97 7.44 -2.77 8.80
N ALA A 98 6.90 -3.91 9.21
CA ALA A 98 7.45 -5.22 8.84
C ALA A 98 7.46 -5.43 7.31
N ILE A 99 6.39 -5.04 6.61
CA ILE A 99 6.23 -5.26 5.16
C ILE A 99 7.33 -4.54 4.37
N ALA A 100 7.48 -3.23 4.60
CA ALA A 100 8.49 -2.42 3.92
C ALA A 100 9.92 -2.90 4.20
N GLN A 101 10.17 -3.45 5.39
CA GLN A 101 11.47 -4.02 5.74
C GLN A 101 11.74 -5.35 5.05
N CYS A 102 10.75 -6.25 4.99
CA CYS A 102 10.84 -7.49 4.23
C CYS A 102 11.09 -7.22 2.74
N GLU A 103 10.41 -6.23 2.16
CA GLU A 103 10.65 -5.79 0.79
C GLU A 103 12.08 -5.25 0.59
N SER A 104 12.57 -4.47 1.55
CA SER A 104 13.95 -3.96 1.52
C SER A 104 14.98 -5.09 1.57
N VAL A 105 14.74 -6.14 2.35
CA VAL A 105 15.61 -7.33 2.40
C VAL A 105 15.53 -8.10 1.09
N LYS A 106 14.32 -8.35 0.58
CA LYS A 106 14.09 -9.01 -0.71
C LYS A 106 14.87 -8.33 -1.84
N PHE A 107 14.77 -7.01 -1.96
CA PHE A 107 15.48 -6.25 -2.98
C PHE A 107 17.00 -6.39 -2.86
N LYS A 108 17.54 -6.35 -1.63
CA LYS A 108 18.98 -6.49 -1.39
C LYS A 108 19.49 -7.90 -1.70
N LEU A 109 18.69 -8.94 -1.45
CA LEU A 109 19.04 -10.33 -1.80
C LEU A 109 19.04 -10.54 -3.32
N LEU A 110 18.04 -10.00 -4.03
CA LEU A 110 17.95 -10.09 -5.49
C LEU A 110 19.13 -9.42 -6.19
N ASN A 111 19.70 -8.36 -5.61
CA ASN A 111 20.90 -7.68 -6.13
C ASN A 111 22.22 -8.41 -5.81
N GLY A 112 22.18 -9.70 -5.46
CA GLY A 112 23.37 -10.55 -5.35
C GLY A 112 24.21 -10.39 -4.09
N LEU A 113 23.67 -9.76 -3.03
CA LEU A 113 24.37 -9.62 -1.76
C LEU A 113 24.15 -10.84 -0.86
N ALA A 114 25.21 -11.29 -0.20
CA ALA A 114 25.17 -12.45 0.70
C ALA A 114 24.20 -12.25 1.87
N CYS A 115 23.38 -13.27 2.14
CA CYS A 115 22.26 -13.22 3.08
C CYS A 115 22.66 -12.79 4.51
N LEU A 116 23.81 -13.24 5.00
CA LEU A 116 24.26 -13.00 6.36
C LEU A 116 24.54 -11.52 6.63
N LEU A 117 25.24 -10.83 5.73
CA LEU A 117 25.66 -9.43 5.90
C LEU A 117 24.49 -8.43 6.01
N ARG A 118 23.29 -8.81 5.54
CA ARG A 118 22.12 -7.91 5.50
C ARG A 118 21.05 -8.20 6.54
N CYS A 119 20.98 -9.42 7.08
CA CYS A 119 20.08 -9.75 8.19
C CYS A 119 20.53 -9.11 9.52
N TYR A 120 21.83 -8.97 9.76
CA TYR A 120 22.36 -8.31 10.97
C TYR A 120 21.95 -6.83 11.09
N PRO A 121 22.11 -5.97 10.07
CA PRO A 121 21.70 -4.57 10.18
C PRO A 121 20.18 -4.34 10.28
N PHE A 122 19.36 -5.30 9.80
CA PHE A 122 17.92 -5.29 10.05
C PHE A 122 17.62 -5.48 11.56
N ARG A 123 18.36 -6.36 12.24
CA ARG A 123 18.24 -6.61 13.68
C ARG A 123 18.64 -5.41 14.54
N TYR A 124 19.62 -4.61 14.11
CA TYR A 124 20.12 -3.46 14.88
C TYR A 124 19.51 -2.11 14.47
N GLY A 125 18.64 -2.06 13.45
CA GLY A 125 18.04 -0.80 12.98
C GLY A 125 19.02 0.20 12.35
N ILE A 126 20.29 -0.21 12.13
CA ILE A 126 21.40 0.68 11.74
C ILE A 126 21.30 1.11 10.26
N TRP A 127 20.49 0.44 9.44
CA TRP A 127 20.37 0.81 8.02
C TRP A 127 19.17 1.72 7.76
N CYS A 128 19.24 2.99 8.21
CA CYS A 128 18.65 4.08 7.43
C CYS A 128 19.35 5.43 7.39
N GLN A 129 20.66 5.50 7.66
CA GLN A 129 21.47 6.66 7.26
C GLN A 129 22.78 6.19 6.61
N GLY A 130 22.98 6.55 5.34
CA GLY A 130 24.30 6.67 4.71
C GLY A 130 24.99 5.39 4.21
N LEU A 131 24.72 5.02 2.96
CA LEU A 131 25.71 4.67 1.93
C LEU A 131 25.07 4.92 0.57
#